data_AF-A0ABD0NH93-F1
#
_entry.id   AF-A0ABD0NH93-F1
#
_cell.length_a   1.000
_cell.length_b   1.000
_cell.length_c   1.000
_cell.angle_alpha   90.00
_cell.angle_beta   90.00
_cell.angle_gamma   90.00
#
_symmetry.space_group_name_H-M   'P 1'
#
loop_
_entity.id
_entity.type
_entity.pdbx_description
1 polymer ?
#
loop_
_entity_poly.entity_id
_entity_poly.type
_entity_poly.pdbx_seq_one_letter_code
_entity_poly.pdbx_strand_id
1 'polypeptide(L)' 'FLRSPKADEACQYVAGIEGENPLLLRELNLSGCELGDTRVNQIAALLQDKHCKINTLT' A
#
# COMPACT_ATOMS: atom_id res chain seq x y z
N PHE A 1 -2.36 -10.99 10.03
CA PHE A 1 -1.07 -10.36 9.69
C PHE A 1 -0.87 -10.50 8.19
N LEU A 2 -0.35 -9.46 7.53
CA LEU A 2 -0.08 -9.50 6.09
C LEU A 2 0.99 -10.56 5.80
N ARG A 3 1.10 -10.96 4.54
CA ARG A 3 1.93 -12.08 4.09
C ARG A 3 3.42 -11.78 4.17
N SER A 4 3.83 -10.52 4.30
CA SER A 4 5.25 -10.16 4.40
C SER A 4 5.50 -8.87 5.18
N PRO A 5 6.69 -8.72 5.80
CA PRO A 5 7.09 -7.46 6.43
C PRO A 5 7.04 -6.26 5.49
N LYS A 6 7.36 -6.46 4.20
CA LYS A 6 7.26 -5.41 3.17
C LYS A 6 5.83 -4.95 2.94
N ALA A 7 4.88 -5.87 2.98
CA ALA A 7 3.45 -5.55 2.89
C ALA A 7 2.96 -4.81 4.14
N ASP A 8 3.42 -5.21 5.33
CA ASP A 8 3.11 -4.48 6.57
C ASP A 8 3.67 -3.05 6.57
N GLU A 9 4.93 -2.87 6.13
CA GLU A 9 5.56 -1.54 5.99
C GLU A 9 4.83 -0.65 4.97
N ALA A 10 4.46 -1.19 3.80
CA ALA A 10 3.63 -0.48 2.85
C ALA A 10 2.24 -0.15 3.41
N CYS A 11 1.62 -1.06 4.16
CA CYS A 11 0.33 -0.82 4.78
C CYS A 11 0.40 0.35 5.77
N GLN A 12 1.45 0.44 6.59
CA GLN A 12 1.65 1.57 7.50
C GLN A 12 1.87 2.88 6.75
N TYR A 13 2.65 2.84 5.67
CA TYR A 13 2.88 4.03 4.85
C TYR A 13 1.60 4.55 4.19
N VAL A 14 0.85 3.66 3.55
CA VAL A 14 -0.42 4.02 2.90
C VAL A 14 -1.43 4.52 3.92
N ALA A 15 -1.49 3.91 5.11
CA ALA A 15 -2.34 4.39 6.20
C ALA A 15 -2.00 5.82 6.64
N GLY A 16 -0.71 6.19 6.57
CA GLY A 16 -0.26 7.55 6.85
C GLY A 16 -0.65 8.58 5.78
N ILE A 17 -0.80 8.17 4.52
CA ILE A 17 -1.23 9.06 3.43
C ILE A 17 -2.75 9.24 3.46
N GLU A 18 -3.47 8.13 3.50
CA GLU A 18 -4.93 8.09 3.32
C GLU A 18 -5.68 8.35 4.64
N GLY A 19 -4.98 8.28 5.79
CA GLY A 19 -5.58 8.42 7.12
C GLY A 19 -6.50 7.25 7.53
N GLU A 20 -6.62 6.24 6.67
CA GLU A 20 -7.50 5.08 6.86
C GLU A 20 -6.73 3.75 6.68
N ASN A 21 -7.35 2.66 7.13
CA ASN A 21 -6.75 1.34 6.97
C ASN A 21 -6.71 0.93 5.48
N PRO A 22 -5.53 0.70 4.87
CA PRO A 22 -5.41 0.38 3.45
C PRO A 22 -6.09 -0.92 3.03
N LEU A 23 -6.32 -1.83 3.98
CA LEU A 23 -7.01 -3.09 3.73
C LEU A 23 -8.53 -2.91 3.53
N LEU A 24 -9.04 -1.70 3.81
CA LEU A 24 -10.42 -1.30 3.57
C LEU A 24 -10.56 -0.43 2.31
N LEU A 25 -9.46 0.16 1.83
CA LEU A 25 -9.44 1.02 0.66
C LEU A 25 -9.60 0.23 -0.65
N ARG A 26 -10.28 0.84 -1.60
CA ARG A 26 -10.42 0.34 -2.98
C ARG A 26 -9.54 1.11 -3.96
N GLU A 27 -9.25 2.35 -3.62
CA GLU A 27 -8.45 3.28 -4.41
C GLU A 27 -7.31 3.78 -3.52
N LEU A 28 -6.14 3.95 -4.11
CA LEU A 28 -4.96 4.47 -3.44
C LEU A 28 -4.39 5.60 -4.30
N ASN A 29 -4.30 6.80 -3.74
CA ASN A 29 -3.73 7.94 -4.42
C ASN A 29 -2.29 8.20 -3.97
N LEU A 30 -1.35 7.91 -4.86
CA LEU A 30 0.07 8.20 -4.69
C LEU A 30 0.51 9.40 -5.54
N SER A 31 -0.42 10.12 -6.16
CA SER A 31 -0.12 11.33 -6.91
C SER A 31 0.63 12.35 -6.05
N GLY A 32 1.77 12.83 -6.56
CA GLY A 32 2.64 13.74 -5.82
C GLY A 32 3.53 13.08 -4.74
N CYS A 33 3.49 11.75 -4.59
CA CYS A 33 4.45 11.02 -3.75
C CYS A 33 5.71 10.67 -4.55
N GLU A 34 6.88 11.06 -4.05
CA GLU A 34 8.15 10.57 -4.58
C GLU A 34 8.44 9.16 -4.00
N LEU A 35 8.24 8.14 -4.82
CA LEU A 35 8.45 6.74 -4.44
C LEU A 35 9.79 6.27 -5.01
N GLY A 36 10.76 5.99 -4.14
CA GLY A 36 11.97 5.26 -4.54
C GLY A 36 11.70 3.76 -4.75
N ASP A 37 12.62 3.04 -5.38
CA ASP A 37 12.49 1.61 -5.72
C ASP A 37 12.09 0.73 -4.53
N THR A 38 12.64 1.00 -3.34
CA THR A 38 12.28 0.29 -2.11
C THR A 38 10.79 0.41 -1.80
N ARG A 39 10.25 1.62 -1.92
CA ARG A 39 8.85 1.94 -1.61
C ARG A 39 7.89 1.35 -2.65
N VAL A 40 8.28 1.40 -3.92
CA VAL A 40 7.55 0.73 -5.00
C VAL A 40 7.47 -0.78 -4.77
N ASN A 41 8.58 -1.42 -4.37
CA ASN A 41 8.61 -2.85 -4.07
C ASN A 41 7.75 -3.24 -2.86
N GLN A 42 7.70 -2.38 -1.82
CA GLN A 42 6.84 -2.59 -0.66
C GLN A 42 5.36 -2.49 -1.05
N ILE A 43 4.98 -1.46 -1.83
CA ILE A 43 3.60 -1.28 -2.31
C ILE A 43 3.20 -2.46 -3.21
N ALA A 44 4.08 -2.92 -4.10
CA ALA A 44 3.84 -4.10 -4.91
C ALA A 44 3.59 -5.36 -4.04
N ALA A 45 4.34 -5.53 -2.96
CA ALA A 45 4.13 -6.63 -2.02
C ALA A 45 2.77 -6.52 -1.29
N LEU A 46 2.33 -5.31 -0.95
CA LEU A 46 0.99 -5.06 -0.38
C LEU A 46 -0.10 -5.40 -1.39
N LEU A 47 0.00 -4.95 -2.65
CA LEU A 47 -0.98 -5.22 -3.70
C LEU A 47 -1.11 -6.71 -4.04
N GLN A 48 -0.02 -7.47 -3.91
CA GLN A 48 -0.02 -8.93 -4.07
C GLN A 48 -0.56 -9.68 -2.85
N ASP A 49 -0.81 -8.99 -1.74
CA ASP A 49 -1.38 -9.60 -0.56
C ASP A 49 -2.87 -9.92 -0.79
N LYS A 50 -3.28 -11.15 -0.43
CA LYS A 50 -4.67 -11.60 -0.55
C LYS A 50 -5.68 -10.76 0.26
N HIS A 51 -5.20 -10.01 1.24
CA HIS A 51 -6.01 -9.14 2.09
C HIS A 51 -6.14 -7.72 1.52
N CYS A 52 -5.34 -7.37 0.51
CA CYS A 52 -5.44 -6.08 -0.15
C CYS A 52 -6.66 -6.04 -1.08
N LYS A 53 -7.44 -4.96 -0.98
CA LYS A 53 -8.66 -4.74 -1.79
C LYS A 53 -8.52 -3.58 -2.78
N ILE A 54 -7.33 -2.98 -2.83
CA ILE A 54 -7.02 -1.87 -3.72
C ILE A 54 -7.06 -2.41 -5.15
N ASN A 55 -7.89 -1.80 -5.98
CA ASN A 55 -8.04 -2.15 -7.40
C ASN A 55 -7.64 -1.00 -8.31
N THR A 56 -7.57 0.22 -7.78
CA THR A 56 -7.20 1.43 -8.52
C THR A 56 -6.04 2.12 -7.81
N LEU A 57 -5.04 2.53 -8.59
CA LEU A 57 -3.86 3.27 -8.15
C LEU A 57 -3.76 4.53 -9.00
N THR A 58 -3.72 5.71 -8.38
CA THR A 58 -3.67 7.02 -9.07
C THR A 58 -2.48 7.86 -8.65
#